data_AF-A0A7L2ST11-F1
#
_entry.id   AF-A0A7L2ST11-F1
#
_cell.length_a   1.000
_cell.length_b   1.000
_cell.length_c   1.000
_cell.angle_alpha   90.00
_cell.angle_beta   90.00
_cell.angle_gamma   90.00
#
_symmetry.space_group_name_H-M   'P 1'
#
loop_
_entity.id
_entity.type
_entity.pdbx_description
1 polymer ?
#
loop_
_entity_poly.entity_id
_entity_poly.type
_entity_poly.pdbx_seq_one_letter_code
_entity_poly.pdbx_strand_id
1 'polypeptide(L)'
;PDPQLVRRIVAQVEFYLSDENLAKDAFLLKHVQKNKMGFVSIKLLTSFKKVKYLTRDWRLTLYALKFSALLEVNKEGTKVRRRLPLPEYLLSIPPSKLLLAWE
;
A
#
# COMPACT_ATOMS: atom_id res chain seq x y z
N PRO A 1 -16.09 -4.06 13.61
CA PRO A 1 -16.20 -4.55 12.22
C PRO A 1 -16.04 -6.07 12.18
N ASP A 2 -16.60 -6.74 11.16
CA ASP A 2 -16.46 -8.19 10.99
C ASP A 2 -14.96 -8.58 10.91
N PRO A 3 -14.47 -9.48 11.78
CA PRO A 3 -13.08 -9.95 11.76
C PRO A 3 -12.64 -10.53 10.41
N GLN A 4 -13.54 -11.18 9.67
CA GLN A 4 -13.23 -11.74 8.35
C GLN A 4 -12.97 -10.63 7.33
N LEU A 5 -13.79 -9.57 7.36
CA LEU A 5 -13.63 -8.41 6.48
C LEU A 5 -12.31 -7.69 6.77
N VAL A 6 -11.97 -7.51 8.05
CA VAL A 6 -10.70 -6.91 8.48
C VAL A 6 -9.51 -7.70 7.93
N ARG A 7 -9.50 -9.03 8.08
CA ARG A 7 -8.43 -9.88 7.54
C ARG A 7 -8.31 -9.78 6.02
N ARG A 8 -9.44 -9.75 5.30
CA ARG A 8 -9.44 -9.57 3.84
C ARG A 8 -8.84 -8.23 3.42
N ILE A 9 -9.20 -7.14 4.12
CA ILE A 9 -8.64 -5.81 3.83
C ILE A 9 -7.13 -5.80 4.07
N VAL A 10 -6.66 -6.34 5.20
CA VAL A 10 -5.22 -6.44 5.50
C VAL A 10 -4.49 -7.21 4.41
N ALA A 11 -4.98 -8.40 4.05
CA ALA A 11 -4.37 -9.22 3.02
C ALA A 11 -4.30 -8.52 1.65
N GLN A 12 -5.34 -7.77 1.26
CA GLN A 12 -5.32 -6.99 0.02
C GLN A 12 -4.26 -5.88 0.06
N VAL A 13 -4.16 -5.13 1.16
CA VAL A 13 -3.18 -4.05 1.27
C VAL A 13 -1.76 -4.58 1.37
N GLU A 14 -1.54 -5.68 2.08
CA GLU A 14 -0.26 -6.39 2.12
C GLU A 14 0.14 -6.89 0.74
N PHE A 15 -0.81 -7.44 -0.04
CA PHE A 15 -0.57 -7.83 -1.43
C PHE A 15 -0.17 -6.62 -2.29
N TYR A 16 -0.85 -5.47 -2.16
CA TYR A 16 -0.48 -4.28 -2.93
C TYR A 16 0.94 -3.78 -2.60
N LEU A 17 1.33 -3.84 -1.33
CA LEU A 17 2.66 -3.45 -0.88
C LEU A 17 3.70 -4.57 -0.93
N SER A 18 3.35 -5.73 -1.51
CA SER A 18 4.29 -6.83 -1.72
C SER A 18 5.36 -6.48 -2.74
N ASP A 19 6.49 -7.16 -2.66
CA ASP A 19 7.63 -6.96 -3.57
C ASP A 19 7.26 -7.23 -5.03
N GLU A 20 6.48 -8.28 -5.29
CA GLU A 20 6.01 -8.63 -6.63
C GLU A 20 5.05 -7.58 -7.21
N ASN A 21 4.12 -7.07 -6.38
CA ASN A 21 3.17 -6.08 -6.86
C ASN A 21 3.85 -4.72 -7.07
N LEU A 22 4.77 -4.32 -6.20
CA LEU A 22 5.53 -3.08 -6.36
C LEU A 22 6.50 -3.12 -7.55
N ALA A 23 6.99 -4.30 -7.93
CA ALA A 23 7.78 -4.47 -9.16
C ALA A 23 6.96 -4.22 -10.42
N LYS A 24 5.67 -4.57 -10.40
CA LYS A 24 4.74 -4.42 -11.52
C LYS A 24 4.04 -3.06 -11.52
N ASP A 25 3.70 -2.56 -10.34
CA ASP A 25 2.96 -1.32 -10.14
C ASP A 25 3.90 -0.14 -9.90
N ALA A 26 4.35 0.39 -11.03
CA ALA A 26 5.04 1.66 -11.15
C ALA A 26 4.48 2.81 -10.31
N PHE A 27 3.14 2.93 -10.31
CA PHE A 27 2.44 4.07 -9.74
C PHE A 27 2.54 4.02 -8.22
N LEU A 28 2.31 2.84 -7.64
CA LEU A 28 2.45 2.63 -6.21
C LEU A 28 3.93 2.73 -5.78
N LEU A 29 4.86 2.16 -6.53
CA LEU A 29 6.29 2.26 -6.26
C LEU A 29 6.75 3.71 -6.20
N LYS A 30 6.33 4.56 -7.15
CA LYS A 30 6.60 6.00 -7.14
C LYS A 30 6.06 6.69 -5.88
N HIS A 31 4.87 6.30 -5.39
CA HIS A 31 4.32 6.87 -4.16
C HIS A 31 5.09 6.45 -2.90
N VAL A 32 5.57 5.21 -2.86
CA VAL A 32 6.42 4.72 -1.77
C VAL A 32 7.77 5.45 -1.80
N GLN A 33 8.43 5.54 -2.96
CA GLN A 33 9.73 6.19 -3.13
C GLN A 33 9.68 7.72 -2.98
N LYS A 34 8.52 8.36 -3.20
CA LYS A 34 8.36 9.81 -3.07
C LYS A 34 8.70 10.32 -1.66
N ASN A 35 8.50 9.49 -0.63
CA ASN A 35 8.86 9.81 0.74
C ASN A 35 10.10 9.02 1.15
N LYS A 36 11.10 9.68 1.75
CA LYS A 36 12.29 9.00 2.31
C LYS A 36 11.96 7.87 3.31
N MET A 37 10.77 7.91 3.90
CA MET A 37 10.29 6.93 4.88
C MET A 37 9.29 5.90 4.32
N GLY A 38 8.95 5.94 3.02
CA GLY A 38 8.09 4.92 2.41
C GLY A 38 6.59 5.01 2.74
N PHE A 39 6.10 6.13 3.26
CA PHE A 39 4.69 6.29 3.65
C PHE A 39 3.77 6.52 2.46
N VAL A 40 2.66 5.78 2.43
CA VAL A 40 1.57 5.87 1.45
C VAL A 40 0.26 6.23 2.16
N SER A 41 -0.56 7.09 1.55
CA SER A 41 -1.83 7.52 2.13
C SER A 41 -2.87 6.41 2.18
N ILE A 42 -3.54 6.21 3.32
CA ILE A 42 -4.57 5.17 3.48
C ILE A 42 -5.79 5.45 2.60
N LYS A 43 -6.12 6.73 2.38
CA LYS A 43 -7.18 7.14 1.44
C LYS A 43 -6.88 6.68 0.02
N LEU A 44 -5.61 6.76 -0.42
CA LEU A 44 -5.20 6.29 -1.75
C LEU A 44 -5.41 4.77 -1.87
N LEU A 45 -4.94 4.01 -0.88
CA LEU A 45 -5.09 2.55 -0.84
C LEU A 45 -6.56 2.12 -0.79
N THR A 46 -7.41 2.87 -0.09
CA THR A 46 -8.87 2.60 -0.03
C THR A 46 -9.53 2.77 -1.40
N SER A 47 -9.00 3.64 -2.27
CA SER A 47 -9.52 3.86 -3.62
C SER A 47 -9.13 2.76 -4.61
N PHE A 48 -8.23 1.84 -4.25
CA PHE A 48 -7.79 0.78 -5.16
C PHE A 48 -8.89 -0.24 -5.42
N LYS A 49 -8.99 -0.74 -6.65
CA LYS A 49 -10.11 -1.59 -7.11
C LYS A 49 -10.46 -2.72 -6.13
N LYS A 50 -9.47 -3.47 -5.63
CA LYS A 50 -9.72 -4.61 -4.72
C LYS A 50 -10.09 -4.18 -3.30
N VAL A 51 -9.52 -3.09 -2.77
CA VAL A 51 -9.88 -2.57 -1.43
C VAL A 51 -11.25 -1.90 -1.46
N LYS A 52 -11.52 -1.10 -2.51
CA LYS A 52 -12.80 -0.41 -2.75
C LYS A 52 -13.98 -1.37 -2.85
N TYR A 53 -13.74 -2.58 -3.36
CA TYR A 53 -14.74 -3.64 -3.41
C TYR A 53 -15.11 -4.17 -2.01
N LEU A 54 -14.14 -4.21 -1.10
CA LEU A 54 -14.34 -4.66 0.28
C LEU A 54 -14.92 -3.56 1.17
N THR A 55 -14.43 -2.32 1.03
CA THR A 55 -14.90 -1.18 1.81
C THR A 55 -14.69 0.14 1.08
N ARG A 56 -15.62 1.07 1.28
CA ARG A 56 -15.49 2.48 0.86
C ARG A 56 -15.00 3.38 1.99
N ASP A 57 -14.97 2.87 3.23
CA ASP A 57 -14.65 3.63 4.41
C ASP A 57 -13.17 3.53 4.75
N TRP A 58 -12.45 4.63 4.55
CA TRP A 58 -11.02 4.70 4.89
C TRP A 58 -10.74 4.51 6.39
N ARG A 59 -11.72 4.81 7.25
CA ARG A 59 -11.64 4.57 8.71
C ARG A 59 -11.60 3.08 9.02
N LEU A 60 -12.35 2.27 8.27
CA LEU A 60 -12.34 0.82 8.42
C LEU A 60 -11.01 0.25 7.93
N THR A 61 -10.50 0.74 6.79
CA THR A 61 -9.17 0.39 6.29
C THR A 61 -8.08 0.73 7.32
N LEU A 62 -8.11 1.94 7.89
CA LEU A 62 -7.19 2.35 8.95
C LEU A 62 -7.26 1.39 10.15
N TYR A 63 -8.46 1.09 10.63
CA TYR A 63 -8.65 0.16 11.74
C TYR A 63 -8.06 -1.21 11.43
N ALA A 64 -8.33 -1.75 10.24
CA ALA A 64 -7.82 -3.04 9.81
C ALA A 64 -6.28 -3.07 9.74
N LEU A 65 -5.67 -2.02 9.18
CA LEU A 65 -4.22 -1.93 9.02
C LEU A 65 -3.44 -1.90 10.34
N LYS A 66 -4.08 -1.49 11.45
CA LYS A 66 -3.44 -1.55 12.78
C LYS A 66 -3.16 -2.99 13.24
N PHE A 67 -3.84 -3.98 12.68
CA PHE A 67 -3.65 -5.40 12.99
C PHE A 67 -2.67 -6.10 12.02
N SER A 68 -2.14 -5.39 11.02
CA SER A 68 -1.13 -5.98 10.12
C SER A 68 0.21 -6.16 10.84
N ALA A 69 0.83 -7.32 10.62
CA ALA A 69 2.17 -7.61 11.13
C ALA A 69 3.27 -7.04 10.22
N LEU A 70 2.99 -6.84 8.92
CA LEU A 70 3.96 -6.42 7.91
C LEU A 70 3.98 -4.90 7.70
N LEU A 71 2.89 -4.24 8.07
CA LEU A 71 2.68 -2.81 7.84
C LEU A 71 2.70 -2.03 9.15
N GLU A 72 3.02 -0.75 9.04
CA GLU A 72 3.03 0.19 10.15
C GLU A 72 2.27 1.45 9.75
N VAL A 73 1.31 1.82 10.58
CA VAL A 73 0.53 3.05 10.43
C VAL A 73 1.26 4.20 11.13
N ASN A 74 1.27 5.38 10.53
CA ASN A 74 1.85 6.57 11.17
C ASN A 74 1.07 6.99 12.44
N LYS A 75 1.71 7.80 13.29
CA LYS A 75 1.10 8.29 14.54
C LYS A 75 -0.24 9.01 14.33
N GLU A 76 -0.41 9.70 13.20
CA GLU A 76 -1.64 10.42 12.85
C GLU A 76 -2.77 9.51 12.32
N GLY A 77 -2.48 8.26 11.96
CA GLY A 77 -3.48 7.37 11.36
C GLY A 77 -3.89 7.74 9.92
N THR A 78 -3.05 8.46 9.19
CA THR A 78 -3.33 8.95 7.83
C THR A 78 -2.57 8.18 6.75
N LYS A 79 -1.41 7.62 7.11
CA LYS A 79 -0.47 6.97 6.19
C LYS A 79 -0.02 5.62 6.75
N VAL A 80 0.39 4.73 5.85
CA VAL A 80 0.92 3.40 6.15
C VAL A 80 2.23 3.20 5.40
N ARG A 81 3.17 2.49 6.00
CA ARG A 81 4.42 2.05 5.36
C ARG A 81 4.63 0.56 5.60
N ARG A 82 5.54 -0.03 4.83
CA ARG A 82 6.09 -1.35 5.13
C ARG A 82 7.04 -1.26 6.33
N ARG A 83 7.02 -2.28 7.19
CA ARG A 83 8.02 -2.43 8.25
C ARG A 83 9.37 -2.87 7.67
N LEU A 84 9.32 -3.77 6.69
CA LEU A 84 10.50 -4.21 5.96
C LEU A 84 10.87 -3.18 4.89
N PRO A 85 12.18 -2.89 4.73
CA PRO A 85 12.64 -2.02 3.65
C PRO A 85 12.31 -2.65 2.29
N LEU A 86 12.20 -1.79 1.27
CA LEU A 86 12.08 -2.28 -0.11
C LEU A 86 13.38 -2.99 -0.50
N PRO A 87 13.30 -4.09 -1.24
CA PRO A 87 14.48 -4.72 -1.81
C PRO A 87 15.18 -3.79 -2.81
N GLU A 88 16.50 -3.93 -2.89
CA GLU A 88 17.39 -3.00 -3.61
C GLU A 88 17.05 -2.88 -5.09
N TYR A 89 16.62 -3.98 -5.72
CA TYR A 89 16.19 -3.99 -7.13
C TYR A 89 14.97 -3.11 -7.42
N LEU A 90 14.10 -2.85 -6.42
CA LEU A 90 12.99 -1.91 -6.56
C LEU A 90 13.45 -0.46 -6.40
N LEU A 91 14.46 -0.23 -5.57
CA LEU A 91 15.04 1.11 -5.35
C LEU A 91 15.82 1.59 -6.58
N SER A 92 16.39 0.66 -7.35
CA SER A 92 17.14 0.96 -8.58
C SER A 92 16.26 1.24 -9.80
N ILE A 93 14.93 1.09 -9.72
CA ILE A 93 14.02 1.39 -10.83
C ILE A 93 13.83 2.92 -10.90
N PRO A 94 14.35 3.62 -11.93
CA PRO A 94 14.19 5.05 -12.03
C PRO A 94 12.72 5.40 -12.30
N PRO A 95 12.17 6.45 -11.64
CA PRO A 95 10.76 6.83 -11.77
C PRO A 95 10.34 7.23 -13.21
N SER A 96 11.30 7.44 -14.11
CA SER A 96 11.12 7.87 -15.49
C SER A 96 10.83 6.75 -16.50
N LYS A 97 11.20 5.48 -16.22
CA LYS A 97 10.99 4.36 -17.16
C LYS A 97 9.57 3.79 -17.18
N LEU A 98 8.69 4.28 -16.33
CA LEU A 98 7.40 3.65 -16.03
C LEU A 98 6.20 4.28 -16.77
N LEU A 99 6.46 5.22 -17.68
CA LEU A 99 5.43 5.95 -18.43
C LEU A 99 4.89 5.22 -19.68
N LEU A 100 5.40 4.03 -20.02
CA LEU A 100 5.07 3.34 -21.27
C LEU A 100 4.16 2.10 -21.12
N ALA A 101 3.61 1.82 -19.93
CA ALA A 101 2.80 0.61 -19.71
C ALA A 101 1.28 0.84 -19.68
N TRP A 102 0.82 1.97 -20.21
CA TRP A 102 -0.61 2.29 -20.37
C TRP A 102 -0.85 2.87 -21.76
N GLU A 103 -0.76 2.01 -22.78
CA GLU A 103 -1.54 2.12 -24.02
C GLU A 103 -2.54 0.95 -24.07
#